data_AF-A0AAD5XJ44-F1
#
_entry.id   AF-A0AAD5XJ44-F1
#
_cell.length_a   1.000
_cell.length_b   1.000
_cell.length_c   1.000
_cell.angle_alpha   90.00
_cell.angle_beta   90.00
_cell.angle_gamma   90.00
#
_symmetry.space_group_name_H-M   'P 1'
#
loop_
_entity.id
_entity.type
_entity.pdbx_description
1 polymer ?
#
loop_
_entity_poly.entity_id
_entity_poly.type
_entity_poly.pdbx_seq_one_letter_code
_entity_poly.pdbx_strand_id
1 'polypeptide(L)'
;MTGTYGSASPNNPLGFTLGGYSQAVVVDENFVLSIPSNLDLAVTAPLLCAGITVWSPMQHFGVKKGDSVAVLGPGGLGHMLSSSPLLWARMSLFFRVLSAKPTTRSNLTRKKSSSRLTKKHSMPPQVFQFHYPHCFCRTRSKHHVQSAETNGALILVGASPQPLGFFPFALIPKRIKIGGSAVGGIKETQEMLEFCGKNITSDIELISVNQTGKPTTTTTTTTPTTTTTTTTTKPTSTTTTTTTSTTPSTTTTTAKTTTTTTTTTTTTSAPTTTGFVSASGGQFILNGCKKHFSGGNSYQLAFNTKALIDEEFAMLANHSGFNILRTWAFCEESTCPGGQLLTFSGTSVSVNPSAGIFTNLDYLLSVAAKQGIKIVLTLTNNWSDYGGMDVYTEALGGTYHDDFFTNETIKTAFKTYINYIVNRVNAVTGIAYKDDPTIFAWEVANEVRCGGSGGLPASSGCNSAYITAWYDEISKFIKSIDAKHMVSTGDEGFGVAPVANSYSDDQYAYIYVTSSGLNFTTNLGLSAIDYGTAHLYPSSWGLSSAIYDGNDWINAHAIAAKSVGKPWILEEYGVTDKTTREATYQAWYATGIAAGINGMQFWTAAGPSYADYDGYTLYSADITTIIDPLSADLEALNSC
;
A
#
# COMPACT_ATOMS: atom_id res chain seq x y z
N MET A 1 15.74 -36.94 -5.89
CA MET A 1 14.85 -36.54 -4.77
C MET A 1 13.45 -36.47 -5.33
N THR A 2 12.47 -37.10 -4.67
CA THR A 2 11.05 -37.06 -5.08
C THR A 2 10.33 -36.11 -4.14
N GLY A 3 9.66 -35.09 -4.67
CA GLY A 3 8.94 -34.11 -3.85
C GLY A 3 7.66 -34.67 -3.25
N THR A 4 7.25 -34.13 -2.10
CA THR A 4 6.12 -34.62 -1.31
C THR A 4 4.77 -34.52 -2.03
N TYR A 5 4.59 -33.51 -2.88
CA TYR A 5 3.36 -33.25 -3.62
C TYR A 5 3.66 -33.03 -5.12
N GLY A 6 2.79 -33.54 -5.99
CA GLY A 6 2.79 -33.29 -7.44
C GLY A 6 4.01 -33.82 -8.21
N SER A 7 4.93 -34.54 -7.56
CA SER A 7 6.15 -35.04 -8.21
C SER A 7 5.90 -36.39 -8.87
N ALA A 8 6.40 -36.58 -10.09
CA ALA A 8 6.29 -37.84 -10.80
C ALA A 8 6.86 -39.01 -9.97
N SER A 9 6.10 -40.09 -9.88
CA SER A 9 6.42 -41.28 -9.09
C SER A 9 6.02 -42.53 -9.88
N PRO A 10 6.95 -43.14 -10.64
CA PRO A 10 6.66 -44.27 -11.53
C PRO A 10 6.10 -45.51 -10.81
N ASN A 11 6.38 -45.65 -9.51
CA ASN A 11 5.95 -46.77 -8.67
C ASN A 11 4.65 -46.49 -7.92
N ASN A 12 4.03 -45.30 -8.10
CA ASN A 12 2.74 -44.96 -7.55
C ASN A 12 1.65 -45.21 -8.61
N PRO A 13 0.54 -45.93 -8.30
CA PRO A 13 -0.57 -46.15 -9.24
C PRO A 13 -1.17 -44.88 -9.84
N LEU A 14 -1.03 -43.73 -9.18
CA LEU A 14 -1.49 -42.42 -9.67
C LEU A 14 -0.47 -41.70 -10.56
N GLY A 15 0.77 -42.20 -10.67
CA GLY A 15 1.87 -41.59 -11.42
C GLY A 15 2.53 -40.37 -10.76
N PHE A 16 1.97 -39.82 -9.68
CA PHE A 16 2.52 -38.66 -8.95
C PHE A 16 2.28 -38.73 -7.43
N THR A 17 3.03 -37.95 -6.66
CA THR A 17 2.94 -37.90 -5.18
C THR A 17 1.77 -37.06 -4.67
N LEU A 18 1.04 -37.57 -3.67
CA LEU A 18 -0.05 -36.87 -2.96
C LEU A 18 0.31 -36.48 -1.52
N GLY A 19 1.48 -36.86 -1.01
CA GLY A 19 1.95 -36.50 0.33
C GLY A 19 0.95 -36.86 1.42
N GLY A 20 0.65 -35.89 2.29
CA GLY A 20 -0.30 -36.05 3.41
C GLY A 20 -1.77 -36.28 3.02
N TYR A 21 -2.12 -36.22 1.73
CA TYR A 21 -3.47 -36.53 1.24
C TYR A 21 -3.67 -38.04 0.94
N SER A 22 -2.60 -38.85 0.97
CA SER A 22 -2.67 -40.30 0.82
C SER A 22 -3.09 -41.01 2.10
N GLN A 23 -4.02 -41.96 2.02
CA GLN A 23 -4.33 -42.87 3.13
C GLN A 23 -3.25 -43.93 3.37
N ALA A 24 -2.50 -44.30 2.31
CA ALA A 24 -1.37 -45.22 2.35
C ALA A 24 -0.37 -44.86 1.23
N VAL A 25 0.89 -45.28 1.39
CA VAL A 25 1.95 -45.09 0.40
C VAL A 25 2.82 -46.34 0.34
N VAL A 26 3.21 -46.75 -0.87
CA VAL A 26 4.22 -47.79 -1.08
C VAL A 26 5.57 -47.09 -1.23
N VAL A 27 6.55 -47.50 -0.42
CA VAL A 27 7.91 -46.96 -0.43
C VAL A 27 8.91 -48.10 -0.47
N ASP A 28 10.08 -47.83 -1.05
CA ASP A 28 11.24 -48.71 -0.96
C ASP A 28 11.77 -48.73 0.50
N GLU A 29 12.15 -49.90 0.99
CA GLU A 29 12.54 -50.12 2.40
C GLU A 29 13.71 -49.24 2.85
N ASN A 30 14.59 -48.85 1.92
CA ASN A 30 15.74 -47.98 2.20
C ASN A 30 15.36 -46.52 2.50
N PHE A 31 14.08 -46.16 2.34
CA PHE A 31 13.52 -44.84 2.67
C PHE A 31 12.59 -44.87 3.89
N VAL A 32 12.44 -46.02 4.56
CA VAL A 32 11.65 -46.17 5.78
C VAL A 32 12.49 -45.77 7.00
N LEU A 33 11.92 -44.96 7.88
CA LEU A 33 12.55 -44.52 9.14
C LEU A 33 11.88 -45.18 10.33
N SER A 34 12.68 -45.56 11.33
CA SER A 34 12.19 -46.16 12.58
C SER A 34 12.00 -45.08 13.65
N ILE A 35 10.75 -44.84 14.04
CA ILE A 35 10.42 -43.91 15.13
C ILE A 35 10.62 -44.63 16.47
N PRO A 36 11.41 -44.07 17.42
CA PRO A 36 11.57 -44.62 18.77
C PRO A 36 10.21 -44.78 19.47
N SER A 37 9.99 -45.93 20.10
CA SER A 37 8.69 -46.31 20.69
C SER A 37 8.20 -45.43 21.84
N ASN A 38 9.05 -44.54 22.37
CA ASN A 38 8.73 -43.57 23.40
C ASN A 38 8.38 -42.17 22.85
N LEU A 39 8.34 -41.98 21.54
CA LEU A 39 7.85 -40.76 20.90
C LEU A 39 6.44 -40.97 20.34
N ASP A 40 5.53 -40.06 20.66
CA ASP A 40 4.22 -40.02 20.03
C ASP A 40 4.33 -39.62 18.54
N LEU A 41 3.51 -40.22 17.68
CA LEU A 41 3.60 -40.03 16.23
C LEU A 41 3.26 -38.60 15.81
N ALA A 42 2.29 -37.97 16.46
CA ALA A 42 1.84 -36.62 16.10
C ALA A 42 2.91 -35.58 16.45
N VAL A 43 3.55 -35.67 17.62
CA VAL A 43 4.65 -34.77 18.01
C VAL A 43 5.97 -35.05 17.27
N THR A 44 6.08 -36.23 16.65
CA THR A 44 7.22 -36.64 15.80
C THR A 44 7.09 -36.11 14.38
N ALA A 45 5.89 -35.98 13.83
CA ALA A 45 5.68 -35.55 12.44
C ALA A 45 6.39 -34.21 12.07
N PRO A 46 6.43 -33.17 12.93
CA PRO A 46 7.20 -31.95 12.63
C PRO A 46 8.72 -32.17 12.61
N LEU A 47 9.26 -33.16 13.34
CA LEU A 47 10.70 -33.46 13.35
C LEU A 47 11.17 -33.93 11.96
N LEU A 48 10.34 -34.69 11.25
CA LEU A 48 10.61 -35.22 9.90
C LEU A 48 10.66 -34.14 8.81
N CYS A 49 10.29 -32.90 9.12
CA CYS A 49 10.42 -31.75 8.24
C CYS A 49 11.28 -30.66 8.89
N ALA A 50 10.76 -29.99 9.93
CA ALA A 50 11.46 -28.91 10.62
C ALA A 50 12.72 -29.40 11.36
N GLY A 51 12.64 -30.53 12.07
CA GLY A 51 13.75 -31.07 12.84
C GLY A 51 14.97 -31.36 11.97
N ILE A 52 14.78 -32.14 10.91
CA ILE A 52 15.88 -32.56 10.03
C ILE A 52 16.50 -31.40 9.24
N THR A 53 15.71 -30.39 8.84
CA THR A 53 16.22 -29.18 8.19
C THR A 53 17.06 -28.30 9.14
N VAL A 54 16.99 -28.50 10.46
CA VAL A 54 17.94 -27.92 11.42
C VAL A 54 19.11 -28.87 11.72
N TRP A 55 18.86 -30.17 11.82
CA TRP A 55 19.88 -31.18 12.15
C TRP A 55 20.94 -31.35 11.06
N SER A 56 20.54 -31.54 9.80
CA SER A 56 21.46 -31.76 8.67
C SER A 56 22.52 -30.65 8.54
N PRO A 57 22.18 -29.33 8.53
CA PRO A 57 23.19 -28.30 8.46
C PRO A 57 24.05 -28.20 9.73
N MET A 58 23.56 -28.57 10.92
CA MET A 58 24.41 -28.63 12.12
C MET A 58 25.53 -29.68 11.96
N GLN A 59 25.19 -30.86 11.44
CA GLN A 59 26.16 -31.92 11.16
C GLN A 59 27.13 -31.51 10.04
N HIS A 60 26.60 -30.99 8.93
CA HIS A 60 27.40 -30.64 7.74
C HIS A 60 28.37 -29.48 7.97
N PHE A 61 27.97 -28.45 8.73
CA PHE A 61 28.82 -27.30 9.04
C PHE A 61 29.65 -27.49 10.34
N GLY A 62 29.62 -28.68 10.95
CA GLY A 62 30.52 -29.07 12.02
C GLY A 62 30.28 -28.32 13.33
N VAL A 63 29.01 -28.16 13.71
CA VAL A 63 28.54 -27.46 14.91
C VAL A 63 28.86 -28.27 16.18
N LYS A 64 29.69 -27.73 17.09
CA LYS A 64 30.24 -28.46 18.26
C LYS A 64 29.79 -27.88 19.59
N LYS A 65 29.60 -28.76 20.59
CA LYS A 65 29.26 -28.37 21.98
C LYS A 65 30.09 -27.17 22.46
N GLY A 66 29.42 -26.04 22.72
CA GLY A 66 30.04 -24.77 23.10
C GLY A 66 29.90 -23.67 22.04
N ASP A 67 29.66 -24.01 20.78
CA ASP A 67 29.27 -23.04 19.75
C ASP A 67 27.92 -22.40 20.11
N SER A 68 27.48 -21.45 19.31
CA SER A 68 26.22 -20.75 19.55
C SER A 68 25.55 -20.48 18.20
N VAL A 69 24.23 -20.68 18.17
CA VAL A 69 23.45 -21.08 16.99
C VAL A 69 22.16 -20.27 16.96
N ALA A 70 22.04 -19.30 16.04
CA ALA A 70 20.76 -18.60 15.83
C ALA A 70 19.92 -19.30 14.76
N VAL A 71 18.58 -19.27 14.90
CA VAL A 71 17.61 -19.70 13.88
C VAL A 71 16.60 -18.56 13.65
N LEU A 72 16.46 -18.15 12.39
CA LEU A 72 15.78 -16.89 12.03
C LEU A 72 14.60 -17.14 11.07
N GLY A 73 13.38 -16.93 11.56
CA GLY A 73 12.13 -16.92 10.75
C GLY A 73 10.89 -17.35 11.56
N PRO A 74 9.72 -16.69 11.40
CA PRO A 74 8.45 -17.19 11.94
C PRO A 74 7.92 -18.34 11.07
N GLY A 75 7.49 -19.43 11.71
CA GLY A 75 7.02 -20.66 11.04
C GLY A 75 7.27 -21.90 11.90
N GLY A 76 6.99 -23.10 11.36
CA GLY A 76 7.06 -24.37 12.11
C GLY A 76 8.40 -24.63 12.82
N LEU A 77 9.51 -24.11 12.28
CA LEU A 77 10.85 -24.22 12.88
C LEU A 77 11.03 -23.30 14.10
N GLY A 78 10.56 -22.06 14.01
CA GLY A 78 10.54 -21.12 15.14
C GLY A 78 9.54 -21.55 16.22
N HIS A 79 8.41 -22.15 15.84
CA HIS A 79 7.46 -22.74 16.77
C HIS A 79 8.03 -23.98 17.48
N MET A 80 8.66 -24.90 16.74
CA MET A 80 9.35 -26.07 17.32
C MET A 80 10.39 -25.64 18.38
N LEU A 81 11.21 -24.63 18.09
CA LEU A 81 12.28 -24.17 19.00
C LEU A 81 11.81 -23.32 20.21
N SER A 82 10.59 -22.78 20.19
CA SER A 82 10.08 -21.87 21.24
C SER A 82 9.12 -22.51 22.22
N SER A 83 8.61 -23.70 21.90
CA SER A 83 7.46 -24.31 22.55
C SER A 83 7.83 -25.37 23.59
N SER A 84 8.73 -26.31 23.24
CA SER A 84 9.24 -27.33 24.17
C SER A 84 10.39 -26.81 25.06
N PRO A 85 10.18 -26.54 26.37
CA PRO A 85 11.26 -26.13 27.27
C PRO A 85 12.29 -27.24 27.54
N LEU A 86 12.00 -28.50 27.19
CA LEU A 86 12.93 -29.62 27.35
C LEU A 86 13.87 -29.75 26.13
N LEU A 87 13.35 -29.53 24.92
CA LEU A 87 14.16 -29.25 23.72
C LEU A 87 15.07 -28.04 23.98
N TRP A 88 14.51 -26.95 24.50
CA TRP A 88 15.26 -25.74 24.87
C TRP A 88 16.36 -26.02 25.90
N ALA A 89 16.08 -26.74 26.98
CA ALA A 89 17.05 -27.08 28.03
C ALA A 89 18.16 -28.04 27.55
N ARG A 90 17.86 -28.96 26.63
CA ARG A 90 18.84 -29.95 26.14
C ARG A 90 19.66 -29.46 24.95
N MET A 91 19.08 -28.64 24.07
CA MET A 91 19.85 -27.91 23.05
C MET A 91 20.71 -26.81 23.69
N SER A 92 20.21 -26.10 24.71
CA SER A 92 21.02 -25.07 25.42
C SER A 92 22.16 -25.63 26.29
N LEU A 93 22.13 -26.92 26.63
CA LEU A 93 23.27 -27.62 27.24
C LEU A 93 24.44 -27.83 26.26
N PHE A 94 24.22 -27.54 24.97
CA PHE A 94 25.22 -27.66 23.90
C PHE A 94 25.43 -26.35 23.12
N PHE A 95 24.41 -25.50 22.92
CA PHE A 95 24.49 -24.30 22.09
C PHE A 95 23.60 -23.14 22.58
N ARG A 96 24.07 -21.89 22.44
CA ARG A 96 23.28 -20.70 22.79
C ARG A 96 22.36 -20.30 21.62
N VAL A 97 21.05 -20.39 21.79
CA VAL A 97 20.04 -20.09 20.74
C VAL A 97 19.25 -18.81 21.07
N LEU A 98 19.01 -17.99 20.04
CA LEU A 98 18.34 -16.69 20.12
C LEU A 98 17.14 -16.66 19.16
N SER A 99 15.99 -16.17 19.63
CA SER A 99 14.73 -16.09 18.86
C SER A 99 14.12 -14.69 18.92
N ALA A 100 13.38 -14.32 17.87
CA ALA A 100 12.65 -13.06 17.75
C ALA A 100 11.22 -13.15 18.32
N LYS A 101 10.57 -12.01 18.57
CA LYS A 101 9.26 -11.95 19.24
C LYS A 101 8.15 -12.72 18.47
N PRO A 102 7.28 -13.49 19.15
CA PRO A 102 5.94 -13.76 18.63
C PRO A 102 5.09 -12.47 18.66
N THR A 103 4.20 -12.31 17.69
CA THR A 103 3.34 -11.13 17.52
C THR A 103 2.05 -11.17 18.36
N THR A 104 1.69 -12.31 18.94
CA THR A 104 0.51 -12.47 19.81
C THR A 104 0.88 -12.44 21.30
N ARG A 105 0.13 -11.65 22.06
CA ARG A 105 0.35 -11.41 23.50
C ARG A 105 -0.43 -12.41 24.36
N SER A 106 -0.14 -13.70 24.24
CA SER A 106 -0.67 -14.76 25.12
C SER A 106 0.34 -15.17 26.20
N ASN A 107 -0.15 -15.73 27.31
CA ASN A 107 0.54 -15.71 28.60
C ASN A 107 1.80 -16.58 28.69
N LEU A 108 2.99 -15.95 28.64
CA LEU A 108 4.26 -16.55 29.09
C LEU A 108 4.69 -16.04 30.48
N THR A 109 3.85 -16.23 31.48
CA THR A 109 4.22 -16.02 32.90
C THR A 109 5.07 -17.17 33.44
N ARG A 110 6.31 -17.30 32.97
CA ARG A 110 7.36 -18.12 33.60
C ARG A 110 8.73 -17.47 33.51
N LYS A 111 9.12 -16.76 34.58
CA LYS A 111 10.49 -16.24 34.75
C LYS A 111 11.48 -17.41 34.87
N LYS A 112 12.41 -17.56 33.91
CA LYS A 112 13.88 -17.62 34.13
C LYS A 112 14.66 -17.76 32.80
N SER A 113 15.76 -16.99 32.70
CA SER A 113 16.86 -17.05 31.72
C SER A 113 16.62 -16.95 30.20
N SER A 114 15.67 -16.13 29.72
CA SER A 114 15.68 -15.65 28.32
C SER A 114 16.47 -14.34 28.18
N SER A 115 17.69 -14.35 27.62
CA SER A 115 18.37 -13.11 27.20
C SER A 115 17.77 -12.62 25.87
N ARG A 116 17.28 -11.37 25.86
CA ARG A 116 16.50 -10.79 24.77
C ARG A 116 17.42 -10.10 23.76
N LEU A 117 17.28 -10.38 22.46
CA LEU A 117 18.05 -9.64 21.45
C LEU A 117 17.59 -8.18 21.40
N THR A 118 18.52 -7.27 21.63
CA THR A 118 18.37 -5.81 21.44
C THR A 118 19.47 -5.35 20.48
N LYS A 119 19.41 -4.10 19.99
CA LYS A 119 20.38 -3.50 19.05
C LYS A 119 21.88 -3.50 19.48
N LYS A 120 22.24 -4.15 20.60
CA LYS A 120 23.53 -3.99 21.30
C LYS A 120 24.26 -5.30 21.66
N HIS A 121 23.92 -6.42 21.03
CA HIS A 121 24.59 -7.72 21.24
C HIS A 121 25.17 -8.26 19.93
N SER A 122 26.40 -8.78 19.96
CA SER A 122 26.95 -9.59 18.88
C SER A 122 26.16 -10.89 18.72
N MET A 123 26.02 -11.39 17.50
CA MET A 123 25.52 -12.74 17.27
C MET A 123 26.69 -13.72 17.13
N PRO A 124 26.51 -14.96 17.63
CA PRO A 124 27.57 -15.95 17.73
C PRO A 124 28.16 -16.41 16.39
N PRO A 125 29.25 -17.22 16.39
CA PRO A 125 29.93 -17.61 15.17
C PRO A 125 29.14 -18.56 14.24
N GLN A 126 28.00 -19.16 14.64
CA GLN A 126 27.20 -19.98 13.73
C GLN A 126 25.75 -19.47 13.65
N VAL A 127 25.28 -19.11 12.45
CA VAL A 127 23.94 -18.51 12.23
C VAL A 127 23.23 -19.26 11.11
N PHE A 128 22.12 -19.93 11.43
CA PHE A 128 21.29 -20.64 10.46
C PHE A 128 20.08 -19.75 10.16
N GLN A 129 19.86 -19.41 8.89
CA GLN A 129 18.79 -18.50 8.49
C GLN A 129 17.81 -19.19 7.54
N PHE A 130 16.52 -19.09 7.86
CA PHE A 130 15.47 -19.33 6.89
C PHE A 130 15.15 -18.07 6.07
N HIS A 131 14.82 -18.30 4.81
CA HIS A 131 13.87 -17.48 4.07
C HIS A 131 12.68 -18.39 3.75
N TYR A 132 11.46 -17.95 4.04
CA TYR A 132 10.24 -18.67 3.66
C TYR A 132 9.39 -17.75 2.76
N PRO A 133 8.86 -18.22 1.61
CA PRO A 133 8.24 -17.31 0.62
C PRO A 133 6.90 -16.68 1.04
N HIS A 134 6.26 -17.18 2.11
CA HIS A 134 4.87 -16.85 2.47
C HIS A 134 4.71 -16.11 3.80
N CYS A 135 5.80 -15.72 4.46
CA CYS A 135 5.72 -14.94 5.70
C CYS A 135 6.10 -13.48 5.44
N PHE A 136 5.16 -12.57 5.70
CA PHE A 136 5.26 -11.11 5.56
C PHE A 136 6.21 -10.46 6.60
N CYS A 137 7.28 -11.17 6.99
CA CYS A 137 8.26 -10.72 7.98
C CYS A 137 9.64 -10.57 7.31
N ARG A 138 9.91 -9.34 6.89
CA ARG A 138 11.08 -8.93 6.12
C ARG A 138 12.39 -8.99 6.93
N THR A 139 12.91 -10.19 7.18
CA THR A 139 14.22 -10.35 7.85
C THR A 139 15.35 -10.24 6.83
N ARG A 140 15.76 -9.00 6.52
CA ARG A 140 16.87 -8.66 5.61
C ARG A 140 18.11 -9.51 5.90
N SER A 141 18.60 -10.26 4.90
CA SER A 141 19.91 -10.94 4.93
C SER A 141 21.05 -9.97 5.29
N LYS A 142 20.95 -8.70 4.87
CA LYS A 142 21.87 -7.60 5.21
C LYS A 142 22.15 -7.51 6.73
N HIS A 143 21.16 -7.68 7.60
CA HIS A 143 21.35 -7.54 9.05
C HIS A 143 22.00 -8.75 9.71
N HIS A 144 21.78 -9.97 9.20
CA HIS A 144 22.31 -11.17 9.83
C HIS A 144 23.80 -11.37 9.55
N VAL A 145 24.25 -11.08 8.32
CA VAL A 145 25.69 -11.03 7.97
C VAL A 145 26.43 -10.01 8.84
N GLN A 146 25.86 -8.81 9.01
CA GLN A 146 26.44 -7.79 9.90
C GLN A 146 26.49 -8.25 11.36
N SER A 147 25.50 -9.02 11.82
CA SER A 147 25.44 -9.49 13.21
C SER A 147 26.39 -10.65 13.53
N ALA A 148 26.72 -11.50 12.56
CA ALA A 148 27.57 -12.67 12.74
C ALA A 148 28.98 -12.30 13.23
N GLU A 149 29.53 -13.13 14.11
CA GLU A 149 30.91 -12.99 14.61
C GLU A 149 31.97 -13.43 13.59
N THR A 150 33.22 -13.03 13.83
CA THR A 150 34.35 -13.31 12.93
C THR A 150 34.57 -14.82 12.74
N ASN A 151 34.83 -15.21 11.50
CA ASN A 151 34.86 -16.59 10.95
C ASN A 151 33.49 -17.28 10.88
N GLY A 152 32.39 -16.54 11.09
CA GLY A 152 31.08 -17.15 11.22
C GLY A 152 30.45 -17.65 9.91
N ALA A 153 29.36 -18.41 10.02
CA ALA A 153 28.64 -18.97 8.88
C ALA A 153 27.17 -18.53 8.84
N LEU A 154 26.67 -18.19 7.64
CA LEU A 154 25.26 -17.98 7.33
C LEU A 154 24.77 -19.13 6.44
N ILE A 155 23.93 -20.01 6.99
CA ILE A 155 23.43 -21.19 6.26
C ILE A 155 21.98 -20.99 5.84
N LEU A 156 21.71 -21.12 4.55
CA LEU A 156 20.41 -20.97 3.92
C LEU A 156 19.70 -22.32 3.80
N VAL A 157 18.51 -22.40 4.40
CA VAL A 157 17.70 -23.63 4.52
C VAL A 157 16.28 -23.47 3.95
N GLY A 158 16.04 -22.39 3.21
CA GLY A 158 14.84 -22.15 2.42
C GLY A 158 15.15 -21.24 1.25
N ALA A 159 14.44 -21.43 0.13
CA ALA A 159 14.68 -20.71 -1.12
C ALA A 159 13.70 -19.54 -1.29
N SER A 160 14.22 -18.36 -1.63
CA SER A 160 13.44 -17.26 -2.20
C SER A 160 13.48 -17.36 -3.74
N PRO A 161 12.42 -17.01 -4.47
CA PRO A 161 12.49 -16.85 -5.93
C PRO A 161 13.35 -15.64 -6.37
N GLN A 162 13.77 -14.79 -5.43
CA GLN A 162 14.55 -13.57 -5.70
C GLN A 162 16.07 -13.80 -5.49
N PRO A 163 16.94 -13.14 -6.28
CA PRO A 163 18.40 -13.22 -6.09
C PRO A 163 18.86 -12.77 -4.70
N LEU A 164 19.86 -13.47 -4.15
CA LEU A 164 20.46 -13.17 -2.85
C LEU A 164 21.56 -12.10 -2.99
N GLY A 165 21.26 -10.87 -2.56
CA GLY A 165 22.24 -9.78 -2.48
C GLY A 165 22.96 -9.71 -1.12
N PHE A 166 24.29 -9.50 -1.15
CA PHE A 166 25.14 -9.29 0.02
C PHE A 166 26.10 -8.11 -0.21
N PHE A 167 26.46 -7.39 0.85
CA PHE A 167 27.48 -6.33 0.78
C PHE A 167 28.88 -6.92 1.03
N PRO A 168 29.83 -6.87 0.07
CA PRO A 168 31.12 -7.56 0.21
C PRO A 168 31.92 -7.16 1.45
N PHE A 169 31.93 -5.87 1.81
CA PHE A 169 32.62 -5.37 3.01
C PHE A 169 31.98 -5.82 4.34
N ALA A 170 30.78 -6.41 4.34
CA ALA A 170 30.24 -7.08 5.53
C ALA A 170 30.78 -8.53 5.69
N LEU A 171 31.25 -9.14 4.59
CA LEU A 171 31.78 -10.52 4.57
C LEU A 171 33.29 -10.55 4.76
N ILE A 172 34.03 -9.74 3.99
CA ILE A 172 35.49 -9.77 3.88
C ILE A 172 36.22 -9.59 5.23
N PRO A 173 36.04 -8.48 5.99
CA PRO A 173 36.82 -8.24 7.22
C PRO A 173 36.49 -9.24 8.34
N LYS A 174 35.30 -9.87 8.29
CA LYS A 174 34.85 -10.87 9.24
C LYS A 174 35.09 -12.31 8.80
N ARG A 175 35.53 -12.57 7.56
CA ARG A 175 35.66 -13.92 6.98
C ARG A 175 34.38 -14.76 7.12
N ILE A 176 33.22 -14.17 6.83
CA ILE A 176 31.93 -14.85 6.90
C ILE A 176 31.77 -15.84 5.74
N LYS A 177 31.32 -17.05 6.04
CA LYS A 177 30.93 -18.08 5.07
C LYS A 177 29.44 -17.98 4.75
N ILE A 178 29.07 -18.23 3.49
CA ILE A 178 27.67 -18.41 3.07
C ILE A 178 27.56 -19.82 2.51
N GLY A 179 26.53 -20.57 2.92
CA GLY A 179 26.27 -21.92 2.46
C GLY A 179 24.78 -22.22 2.33
N GLY A 180 24.43 -23.29 1.63
CA GLY A 180 23.07 -23.82 1.55
C GLY A 180 22.98 -25.22 2.13
N SER A 181 21.80 -25.62 2.60
CA SER A 181 21.50 -26.99 3.03
C SER A 181 20.05 -27.32 2.72
N ALA A 182 19.80 -28.52 2.21
CA ALA A 182 18.47 -29.05 1.94
C ALA A 182 17.98 -29.92 3.12
N VAL A 183 16.84 -30.61 2.93
CA VAL A 183 16.45 -31.70 3.84
C VAL A 183 17.57 -32.77 3.88
N GLY A 184 17.87 -33.26 5.08
CA GLY A 184 18.93 -34.24 5.31
C GLY A 184 18.63 -35.62 4.72
N GLY A 185 19.67 -36.46 4.67
CA GLY A 185 19.55 -37.84 4.17
C GLY A 185 18.81 -38.77 5.14
N ILE A 186 18.43 -39.96 4.66
CA ILE A 186 17.76 -41.00 5.49
C ILE A 186 18.58 -41.30 6.75
N LYS A 187 19.90 -41.52 6.61
CA LYS A 187 20.80 -41.77 7.74
C LYS A 187 20.80 -40.63 8.77
N GLU A 188 20.93 -39.38 8.30
CA GLU A 188 20.92 -38.20 9.17
C GLU A 188 19.57 -38.03 9.88
N THR A 189 18.47 -38.39 9.21
CA THR A 189 17.12 -38.34 9.77
C THR A 189 16.92 -39.43 10.84
N GLN A 190 17.47 -40.62 10.63
CA GLN A 190 17.45 -41.69 11.62
C GLN A 190 18.30 -41.33 12.85
N GLU A 191 19.50 -40.79 12.65
CA GLU A 191 20.36 -40.25 13.73
C GLU A 191 19.65 -39.14 14.53
N MET A 192 18.93 -38.25 13.85
CA MET A 192 18.10 -37.22 14.48
C MET A 192 16.94 -37.83 15.29
N LEU A 193 16.21 -38.80 14.74
CA LEU A 193 15.12 -39.47 15.45
C LEU A 193 15.61 -40.18 16.71
N GLU A 194 16.75 -40.88 16.65
CA GLU A 194 17.38 -41.53 17.81
C GLU A 194 17.88 -40.52 18.85
N PHE A 195 18.42 -39.38 18.41
CA PHE A 195 18.74 -38.27 19.29
C PHE A 195 17.48 -37.72 19.97
N CYS A 196 16.40 -37.54 19.20
CA CYS A 196 15.11 -37.06 19.70
C CYS A 196 14.40 -38.07 20.62
N GLY A 197 14.64 -39.37 20.44
CA GLY A 197 14.21 -40.46 21.31
C GLY A 197 14.66 -40.33 22.77
N LYS A 198 15.48 -39.33 23.11
CA LYS A 198 15.83 -38.95 24.50
C LYS A 198 14.82 -37.96 25.10
N ASN A 199 13.53 -38.13 24.77
CA ASN A 199 12.39 -37.28 25.11
C ASN A 199 12.54 -35.83 24.62
N ILE A 200 12.70 -35.67 23.31
CA ILE A 200 12.69 -34.38 22.62
C ILE A 200 11.54 -34.40 21.61
N THR A 201 10.55 -33.54 21.83
CA THR A 201 9.28 -33.50 21.08
C THR A 201 8.99 -32.08 20.59
N SER A 202 8.09 -31.99 19.59
CA SER A 202 7.53 -30.72 19.11
C SER A 202 6.18 -30.46 19.80
N ASP A 203 5.87 -29.21 20.16
CA ASP A 203 4.49 -28.86 20.50
C ASP A 203 3.68 -28.68 19.21
N ILE A 204 2.44 -29.16 19.23
CA ILE A 204 1.55 -29.21 18.07
C ILE A 204 0.14 -28.75 18.45
N GLU A 205 -0.61 -28.29 17.46
CA GLU A 205 -2.07 -28.23 17.50
C GLU A 205 -2.60 -29.29 16.52
N LEU A 206 -3.48 -30.18 16.98
CA LEU A 206 -4.11 -31.19 16.14
C LEU A 206 -5.42 -30.64 15.58
N ILE A 207 -5.45 -30.45 14.26
CA ILE A 207 -6.61 -29.95 13.51
C ILE A 207 -7.18 -31.11 12.69
N SER A 208 -8.49 -31.31 12.73
CA SER A 208 -9.17 -32.31 11.90
C SER A 208 -9.26 -31.85 10.44
N VAL A 209 -9.16 -32.76 9.47
CA VAL A 209 -9.30 -32.44 8.04
C VAL A 209 -10.67 -31.81 7.71
N ASN A 210 -11.69 -32.04 8.55
CA ASN A 210 -13.02 -31.42 8.42
C ASN A 210 -13.08 -29.96 8.92
N GLN A 211 -11.99 -29.43 9.50
CA GLN A 211 -11.91 -28.05 10.03
C GLN A 211 -11.14 -27.09 9.11
N THR A 212 -10.52 -27.59 8.04
CA THR A 212 -9.74 -26.76 7.10
C THR A 212 -10.66 -26.01 6.13
N GLY A 213 -11.06 -24.79 6.50
CA GLY A 213 -11.91 -23.94 5.66
C GLY A 213 -12.35 -22.59 6.24
N LYS A 214 -11.98 -22.25 7.48
CA LYS A 214 -12.19 -20.91 8.07
C LYS A 214 -10.88 -20.34 8.60
N PRO A 215 -10.62 -19.03 8.46
CA PRO A 215 -9.59 -18.36 9.25
C PRO A 215 -10.03 -18.38 10.72
N THR A 216 -9.26 -19.03 11.59
CA THR A 216 -9.59 -19.12 13.01
C THR A 216 -9.32 -17.78 13.71
N THR A 217 -10.32 -16.90 13.74
CA THR A 217 -10.31 -15.73 14.64
C THR A 217 -10.34 -16.22 16.09
N THR A 218 -9.30 -15.90 16.86
CA THR A 218 -9.22 -16.21 18.29
C THR A 218 -10.17 -15.31 19.09
N THR A 219 -11.46 -15.63 19.10
CA THR A 219 -12.45 -14.92 19.93
C THR A 219 -12.28 -15.31 21.39
N THR A 220 -11.82 -14.37 22.21
CA THR A 220 -11.68 -14.56 23.65
C THR A 220 -13.04 -14.38 24.32
N THR A 221 -13.70 -15.46 24.72
CA THR A 221 -14.88 -15.38 25.60
C THR A 221 -14.45 -15.56 27.05
N THR A 222 -14.38 -14.45 27.78
CA THR A 222 -14.32 -14.49 29.25
C THR A 222 -15.67 -14.91 29.80
N THR A 223 -15.79 -16.13 30.31
CA THR A 223 -17.01 -16.61 30.99
C THR A 223 -17.16 -15.93 32.36
N PRO A 224 -18.24 -15.19 32.63
CA PRO A 224 -18.61 -14.79 33.98
C PRO A 224 -19.25 -15.99 34.70
N THR A 225 -18.82 -16.26 35.92
CA THR A 225 -19.45 -17.28 36.78
C THR A 225 -20.84 -16.82 37.20
N THR A 226 -21.92 -17.49 36.78
CA THR A 226 -23.23 -17.35 37.45
C THR A 226 -24.04 -18.65 37.47
N THR A 227 -24.33 -19.03 38.70
CA THR A 227 -25.23 -20.04 39.25
C THR A 227 -26.42 -20.51 38.40
N THR A 228 -26.60 -21.82 38.34
CA THR A 228 -27.81 -22.52 37.87
C THR A 228 -29.05 -22.13 38.67
N THR A 229 -30.18 -21.86 38.02
CA THR A 229 -31.52 -22.01 38.64
C THR A 229 -32.49 -22.55 37.60
N THR A 230 -33.10 -23.69 37.91
CA THR A 230 -34.06 -24.40 37.05
C THR A 230 -35.48 -23.99 37.41
N THR A 231 -36.34 -23.74 36.42
CA THR A 231 -37.80 -23.84 36.62
C THR A 231 -38.49 -24.36 35.36
N THR A 232 -39.33 -25.37 35.55
CA THR A 232 -40.26 -26.01 34.60
C THR A 232 -41.39 -25.04 34.15
N THR A 233 -42.19 -25.22 33.08
CA THR A 233 -42.99 -26.40 32.70
C THR A 233 -43.52 -26.39 31.23
N LYS A 234 -43.56 -27.59 30.61
CA LYS A 234 -44.53 -28.21 29.65
C LYS A 234 -45.01 -27.52 28.32
N PRO A 235 -45.42 -28.32 27.30
CA PRO A 235 -45.75 -27.86 25.93
C PRO A 235 -47.25 -27.89 25.59
N THR A 236 -47.62 -27.45 24.37
CA THR A 236 -48.88 -27.77 23.67
C THR A 236 -48.59 -28.03 22.18
N SER A 237 -49.44 -28.81 21.49
CA SER A 237 -49.13 -29.51 20.24
C SER A 237 -50.10 -29.21 19.08
N THR A 238 -49.70 -29.63 17.86
CA THR A 238 -50.54 -29.88 16.66
C THR A 238 -51.19 -28.63 16.02
N THR A 239 -51.32 -28.46 14.70
CA THR A 239 -51.81 -29.42 13.68
C THR A 239 -51.29 -29.10 12.26
N THR A 240 -51.16 -30.13 11.43
CA THR A 240 -50.87 -30.04 9.97
C THR A 240 -52.14 -30.30 9.16
N THR A 241 -52.33 -29.61 8.03
CA THR A 241 -53.37 -29.95 7.03
C THR A 241 -52.82 -29.80 5.60
N THR A 242 -53.23 -30.70 4.72
CA THR A 242 -52.76 -30.89 3.33
C THR A 242 -53.97 -30.96 2.39
N THR A 243 -53.90 -30.41 1.16
CA THR A 243 -54.67 -30.74 -0.09
C THR A 243 -54.74 -29.52 -1.03
N THR A 244 -54.83 -29.57 -2.38
CA THR A 244 -54.40 -30.51 -3.45
C THR A 244 -54.36 -29.72 -4.78
N SER A 245 -53.81 -30.28 -5.87
CA SER A 245 -53.83 -29.66 -7.21
C SER A 245 -55.05 -30.07 -8.07
N THR A 246 -55.33 -29.32 -9.14
CA THR A 246 -55.87 -29.84 -10.43
C THR A 246 -55.66 -28.84 -11.56
N THR A 247 -55.42 -29.34 -12.78
CA THR A 247 -55.25 -28.60 -14.05
C THR A 247 -56.27 -29.11 -15.09
N PRO A 248 -56.65 -28.31 -16.10
CA PRO A 248 -56.84 -28.90 -17.44
C PRO A 248 -56.31 -28.06 -18.62
N SER A 249 -56.20 -28.70 -19.79
CA SER A 249 -55.76 -28.15 -21.10
C SER A 249 -56.98 -28.03 -22.05
N THR A 250 -56.98 -27.49 -23.28
CA THR A 250 -55.95 -27.25 -24.32
C THR A 250 -56.45 -26.09 -25.24
N THR A 251 -55.65 -25.43 -26.10
CA THR A 251 -55.52 -25.71 -27.57
C THR A 251 -54.88 -24.49 -28.27
N THR A 252 -54.18 -24.68 -29.39
CA THR A 252 -53.49 -23.62 -30.17
C THR A 252 -54.18 -23.29 -31.50
N THR A 253 -54.41 -22.01 -31.84
CA THR A 253 -54.39 -21.53 -33.24
C THR A 253 -54.17 -20.01 -33.35
N THR A 254 -53.65 -19.57 -34.49
CA THR A 254 -53.03 -18.25 -34.74
C THR A 254 -54.01 -17.16 -35.16
N ALA A 255 -53.85 -15.94 -34.64
CA ALA A 255 -54.35 -14.71 -35.26
C ALA A 255 -53.35 -13.55 -35.08
N LYS A 256 -53.20 -12.72 -36.12
CA LYS A 256 -52.16 -11.69 -36.23
C LYS A 256 -52.73 -10.31 -35.90
N THR A 257 -52.27 -9.67 -34.81
CA THR A 257 -52.67 -8.30 -34.46
C THR A 257 -51.47 -7.46 -34.07
N THR A 258 -51.16 -6.46 -34.89
CA THR A 258 -50.12 -5.45 -34.65
C THR A 258 -50.44 -4.66 -33.38
N THR A 259 -49.54 -4.63 -32.40
CA THR A 259 -49.66 -3.78 -31.22
C THR A 259 -48.36 -3.02 -30.99
N THR A 260 -48.48 -1.69 -30.87
CA THR A 260 -47.35 -0.75 -30.76
C THR A 260 -46.66 -0.88 -29.41
N THR A 261 -45.34 -1.12 -29.41
CA THR A 261 -44.53 -1.13 -28.18
C THR A 261 -44.27 0.29 -27.70
N THR A 262 -45.02 0.75 -26.68
CA THR A 262 -44.66 1.95 -25.93
C THR A 262 -43.55 1.61 -24.94
N THR A 263 -42.29 1.72 -25.39
CA THR A 263 -41.13 1.61 -24.51
C THR A 263 -41.16 2.76 -23.50
N THR A 264 -41.50 2.46 -22.24
CA THR A 264 -41.40 3.43 -21.15
C THR A 264 -39.94 3.55 -20.76
N THR A 265 -39.23 4.53 -21.32
CA THR A 265 -37.85 4.83 -20.97
C THR A 265 -37.81 5.37 -19.55
N THR A 266 -37.50 4.53 -18.56
CA THR A 266 -37.09 4.99 -17.24
C THR A 266 -35.75 5.70 -17.38
N THR A 267 -35.79 7.03 -17.54
CA THR A 267 -34.62 7.89 -17.43
C THR A 267 -34.14 7.86 -15.98
N THR A 268 -33.16 7.00 -15.70
CA THR A 268 -32.38 7.08 -14.48
C THR A 268 -31.73 8.46 -14.43
N SER A 269 -32.08 9.27 -13.43
CA SER A 269 -31.37 10.52 -13.17
C SER A 269 -29.90 10.21 -12.96
N ALA A 270 -29.01 10.90 -13.69
CA ALA A 270 -27.58 10.82 -13.43
C ALA A 270 -27.29 11.27 -11.98
N PRO A 271 -26.30 10.67 -11.30
CA PRO A 271 -25.94 11.05 -9.94
C PRO A 271 -25.27 12.43 -9.96
N THR A 272 -26.02 13.48 -9.64
CA THR A 272 -25.43 14.80 -9.40
C THR A 272 -24.53 14.73 -8.17
N THR A 273 -23.34 15.33 -8.23
CA THR A 273 -22.33 15.42 -7.15
C THR A 273 -22.83 16.22 -5.93
N THR A 274 -23.84 15.73 -5.21
CA THR A 274 -24.37 16.42 -4.03
C THR A 274 -23.37 16.39 -2.86
N GLY A 275 -23.15 17.56 -2.27
CA GLY A 275 -22.37 17.74 -1.03
C GLY A 275 -20.86 17.95 -1.24
N PHE A 276 -20.29 18.81 -0.39
CA PHE A 276 -18.85 19.05 -0.29
C PHE A 276 -18.17 17.89 0.43
N VAL A 277 -16.95 17.54 0.02
CA VAL A 277 -16.09 16.62 0.78
C VAL A 277 -15.40 17.39 1.90
N SER A 278 -15.26 16.77 3.06
CA SER A 278 -14.63 17.36 4.26
C SER A 278 -13.71 16.35 4.95
N ALA A 279 -12.79 16.82 5.77
CA ALA A 279 -11.91 15.98 6.58
C ALA A 279 -12.37 15.92 8.05
N SER A 280 -12.47 14.72 8.62
CA SER A 280 -12.76 14.54 10.05
C SER A 280 -12.20 13.22 10.58
N GLY A 281 -11.59 13.25 11.78
CA GLY A 281 -11.10 12.04 12.47
C GLY A 281 -10.09 11.20 11.66
N GLY A 282 -9.28 11.85 10.81
CA GLY A 282 -8.34 11.16 9.91
C GLY A 282 -9.01 10.51 8.69
N GLN A 283 -10.22 10.91 8.32
CA GLN A 283 -11.01 10.33 7.23
C GLN A 283 -11.64 11.42 6.37
N PHE A 284 -11.93 11.12 5.09
CA PHE A 284 -12.81 11.96 4.29
C PHE A 284 -14.27 11.63 4.57
N ILE A 285 -15.09 12.67 4.66
CA ILE A 285 -16.53 12.61 4.91
C ILE A 285 -17.26 13.29 3.75
N LEU A 286 -18.20 12.57 3.14
CA LEU A 286 -19.11 13.09 2.12
C LEU A 286 -20.54 12.65 2.49
N ASN A 287 -21.45 13.62 2.61
CA ASN A 287 -22.85 13.41 3.02
C ASN A 287 -23.01 12.61 4.33
N GLY A 288 -22.10 12.84 5.28
CA GLY A 288 -22.08 12.16 6.59
C GLY A 288 -21.41 10.77 6.59
N CYS A 289 -21.12 10.19 5.43
CA CYS A 289 -20.46 8.90 5.31
C CYS A 289 -18.93 9.05 5.21
N LYS A 290 -18.19 8.12 5.81
CA LYS A 290 -16.77 7.93 5.53
C LYS A 290 -16.61 7.44 4.09
N LYS A 291 -15.75 8.12 3.33
CA LYS A 291 -15.39 7.80 1.95
C LYS A 291 -13.89 7.65 1.75
N HIS A 292 -13.52 6.81 0.79
CA HIS A 292 -12.21 6.74 0.16
C HIS A 292 -12.37 7.08 -1.31
N PHE A 293 -11.31 7.63 -1.89
CA PHE A 293 -11.33 8.14 -3.25
C PHE A 293 -10.30 7.41 -4.11
N SER A 294 -10.74 6.95 -5.29
CA SER A 294 -9.88 6.29 -6.27
C SER A 294 -10.08 6.94 -7.62
N GLY A 295 -9.01 7.06 -8.38
CA GLY A 295 -9.05 7.67 -9.69
C GLY A 295 -7.65 8.01 -10.15
N GLY A 296 -7.46 9.20 -10.72
CA GLY A 296 -6.19 9.55 -11.34
C GLY A 296 -5.95 11.04 -11.48
N ASN A 297 -4.89 11.33 -12.23
CA ASN A 297 -4.55 12.66 -12.70
C ASN A 297 -4.95 12.78 -14.17
N SER A 298 -5.19 14.00 -14.62
CA SER A 298 -5.31 14.35 -16.03
C SER A 298 -5.06 15.84 -16.17
N TYR A 299 -3.78 16.20 -16.18
CA TYR A 299 -3.34 17.59 -16.20
C TYR A 299 -3.79 18.32 -17.48
N GLN A 300 -3.89 17.58 -18.59
CA GLN A 300 -4.05 18.12 -19.93
C GLN A 300 -5.43 18.72 -20.25
N LEU A 301 -6.48 18.36 -19.48
CA LEU A 301 -7.87 18.60 -19.88
C LEU A 301 -8.22 20.07 -20.09
N ALA A 302 -7.77 20.95 -19.20
CA ALA A 302 -8.09 22.37 -19.28
C ALA A 302 -7.46 23.05 -20.51
N PHE A 303 -6.39 22.49 -21.07
CA PHE A 303 -5.68 22.98 -22.26
C PHE A 303 -6.20 22.39 -23.58
N ASN A 304 -7.07 21.39 -23.50
CA ASN A 304 -7.57 20.62 -24.64
C ASN A 304 -8.87 21.18 -25.23
N THR A 305 -9.33 20.59 -26.35
CA THR A 305 -10.66 20.91 -26.89
C THR A 305 -11.75 20.23 -26.06
N LYS A 306 -12.96 20.81 -26.04
CA LYS A 306 -14.13 20.22 -25.35
C LYS A 306 -14.46 18.79 -25.82
N ALA A 307 -14.20 18.47 -27.09
CA ALA A 307 -14.38 17.12 -27.61
C ALA A 307 -13.40 16.09 -26.98
N LEU A 308 -12.16 16.50 -26.66
CA LEU A 308 -11.20 15.64 -25.96
C LEU A 308 -11.56 15.52 -24.46
N ILE A 309 -12.11 16.58 -23.86
CA ILE A 309 -12.68 16.50 -22.51
C ILE A 309 -13.85 15.50 -22.50
N ASP A 310 -14.77 15.60 -23.46
CA ASP A 310 -15.90 14.66 -23.59
C ASP A 310 -15.44 13.23 -23.86
N GLU A 311 -14.41 13.03 -24.68
CA GLU A 311 -13.83 11.71 -24.99
C GLU A 311 -13.26 11.05 -23.74
N GLU A 312 -12.46 11.78 -22.95
CA GLU A 312 -11.84 11.24 -21.75
C GLU A 312 -12.87 11.00 -20.64
N PHE A 313 -13.81 11.92 -20.41
CA PHE A 313 -14.90 11.67 -19.48
C PHE A 313 -15.85 10.55 -19.96
N ALA A 314 -16.05 10.35 -21.26
CA ALA A 314 -16.80 9.19 -21.77
C ALA A 314 -16.06 7.86 -21.54
N MET A 315 -14.72 7.89 -21.49
CA MET A 315 -13.89 6.76 -21.08
C MET A 315 -14.02 6.52 -19.56
N LEU A 316 -13.80 7.55 -18.73
CA LEU A 316 -13.87 7.46 -17.27
C LEU A 316 -15.23 6.99 -16.75
N ALA A 317 -16.33 7.33 -17.44
CA ALA A 317 -17.68 6.88 -17.09
C ALA A 317 -17.89 5.35 -17.08
N ASN A 318 -16.98 4.57 -17.68
CA ASN A 318 -17.04 3.10 -17.65
C ASN A 318 -16.40 2.49 -16.39
N HIS A 319 -15.69 3.29 -15.60
CA HIS A 319 -14.89 2.87 -14.46
C HIS A 319 -15.57 3.31 -13.16
N SER A 320 -16.47 2.49 -12.63
CA SER A 320 -17.38 2.89 -11.54
C SER A 320 -16.69 3.27 -10.22
N GLY A 321 -15.46 2.80 -10.01
CA GLY A 321 -14.62 3.18 -8.85
C GLY A 321 -13.83 4.49 -9.05
N PHE A 322 -13.84 5.06 -10.25
CA PHE A 322 -13.15 6.31 -10.58
C PHE A 322 -14.03 7.50 -10.15
N ASN A 323 -13.74 8.04 -8.96
CA ASN A 323 -14.58 9.03 -8.29
C ASN A 323 -13.84 10.34 -7.92
N ILE A 324 -12.53 10.42 -8.19
CA ILE A 324 -11.73 11.64 -8.06
C ILE A 324 -10.79 11.83 -9.27
N LEU A 325 -10.63 13.08 -9.72
CA LEU A 325 -9.69 13.46 -10.77
C LEU A 325 -8.91 14.71 -10.33
N ARG A 326 -7.60 14.72 -10.53
CA ARG A 326 -6.73 15.88 -10.26
C ARG A 326 -6.26 16.49 -11.59
N THR A 327 -6.37 17.81 -11.73
CA THR A 327 -6.12 18.51 -13.00
C THR A 327 -5.60 19.93 -12.76
N TRP A 328 -4.88 20.47 -13.74
CA TRP A 328 -4.24 21.78 -13.60
C TRP A 328 -5.24 22.90 -13.83
N ALA A 329 -5.26 23.83 -12.89
CA ALA A 329 -5.98 25.09 -12.97
C ALA A 329 -4.99 26.26 -12.96
N PHE A 330 -3.93 26.17 -13.76
CA PHE A 330 -2.93 27.21 -13.96
C PHE A 330 -2.40 27.17 -15.40
N CYS A 331 -1.83 28.30 -15.86
CA CYS A 331 -1.14 28.45 -17.13
C CYS A 331 -0.52 29.85 -17.20
N GLU A 332 0.70 30.00 -16.70
CA GLU A 332 1.37 31.29 -16.54
C GLU A 332 2.24 31.70 -17.73
N GLU A 333 2.53 30.83 -18.69
CA GLU A 333 3.33 31.17 -19.87
C GLU A 333 2.52 31.74 -21.06
N SER A 334 3.19 32.46 -21.96
CA SER A 334 2.53 33.08 -23.14
C SER A 334 2.16 32.06 -24.24
N THR A 335 2.78 30.88 -24.22
CA THR A 335 2.55 29.74 -25.13
C THR A 335 1.36 28.86 -24.76
N CYS A 336 0.72 29.13 -23.61
CA CYS A 336 -0.46 28.44 -23.11
C CYS A 336 -1.58 28.25 -24.16
N PRO A 337 -2.11 27.03 -24.36
CA PRO A 337 -3.30 26.80 -25.16
C PRO A 337 -4.51 27.58 -24.61
N GLY A 338 -5.08 28.48 -25.43
CA GLY A 338 -6.13 29.41 -25.00
C GLY A 338 -5.62 30.73 -24.39
N GLY A 339 -4.29 30.92 -24.28
CA GLY A 339 -3.65 32.14 -23.81
C GLY A 339 -3.31 32.14 -22.32
N GLN A 340 -2.30 32.94 -21.98
CA GLN A 340 -1.78 33.17 -20.63
C GLN A 340 -2.89 33.61 -19.65
N LEU A 341 -2.89 33.06 -18.44
CA LEU A 341 -3.84 33.43 -17.38
C LEU A 341 -3.56 34.79 -16.76
N LEU A 342 -2.32 35.21 -16.75
CA LEU A 342 -1.84 36.40 -16.04
C LEU A 342 -1.08 37.31 -17.00
N THR A 343 -1.26 38.61 -16.83
CA THR A 343 -0.45 39.63 -17.49
C THR A 343 0.27 40.44 -16.43
N PHE A 344 1.55 40.70 -16.65
CA PHE A 344 2.42 41.40 -15.71
C PHE A 344 2.82 42.76 -16.30
N SER A 345 2.74 43.81 -15.49
CA SER A 345 3.08 45.18 -15.89
C SER A 345 3.74 45.92 -14.73
N GLY A 346 5.07 46.05 -14.81
CA GLY A 346 5.88 46.46 -13.66
C GLY A 346 5.66 45.49 -12.49
N THR A 347 5.32 46.00 -11.31
CA THR A 347 5.00 45.20 -10.13
C THR A 347 3.53 44.77 -10.03
N SER A 348 2.70 45.09 -11.04
CA SER A 348 1.26 44.76 -11.05
C SER A 348 0.98 43.50 -11.86
N VAL A 349 0.10 42.64 -11.35
CA VAL A 349 -0.47 41.52 -12.11
C VAL A 349 -1.95 41.79 -12.43
N SER A 350 -2.44 41.22 -13.53
CA SER A 350 -3.87 41.23 -13.87
C SER A 350 -4.26 39.89 -14.51
N VAL A 351 -5.35 39.30 -14.01
CA VAL A 351 -5.89 38.05 -14.56
C VAL A 351 -6.57 38.33 -15.90
N ASN A 352 -6.37 37.46 -16.87
CA ASN A 352 -6.98 37.48 -18.19
C ASN A 352 -8.31 36.66 -18.16
N PRO A 353 -9.48 37.29 -17.96
CA PRO A 353 -10.74 36.56 -17.80
C PRO A 353 -11.18 35.82 -19.08
N SER A 354 -10.60 36.18 -20.21
CA SER A 354 -10.90 35.64 -21.54
C SER A 354 -10.00 34.47 -21.94
N ALA A 355 -9.06 34.04 -21.09
CA ALA A 355 -8.20 32.91 -21.35
C ALA A 355 -9.03 31.62 -21.56
N GLY A 356 -8.77 30.91 -22.65
CA GLY A 356 -9.57 29.75 -23.08
C GLY A 356 -9.65 28.64 -22.04
N ILE A 357 -8.58 28.42 -21.29
CA ILE A 357 -8.50 27.49 -20.16
C ILE A 357 -9.63 27.69 -19.14
N PHE A 358 -10.03 28.93 -18.83
CA PHE A 358 -11.14 29.17 -17.92
C PHE A 358 -12.47 28.65 -18.47
N THR A 359 -12.70 28.79 -19.78
CA THR A 359 -13.92 28.27 -20.44
C THR A 359 -13.92 26.75 -20.58
N ASN A 360 -12.74 26.13 -20.53
CA ASN A 360 -12.56 24.69 -20.49
C ASN A 360 -12.71 24.13 -19.07
N LEU A 361 -12.20 24.81 -18.04
CA LEU A 361 -12.45 24.48 -16.62
C LEU A 361 -13.94 24.57 -16.29
N ASP A 362 -14.63 25.62 -16.74
CA ASP A 362 -16.10 25.75 -16.59
C ASP A 362 -16.82 24.52 -17.15
N TYR A 363 -16.40 24.10 -18.35
CA TYR A 363 -16.96 22.95 -19.05
C TYR A 363 -16.64 21.63 -18.35
N LEU A 364 -15.37 21.41 -17.97
CA LEU A 364 -14.87 20.24 -17.25
C LEU A 364 -15.64 20.01 -15.95
N LEU A 365 -15.81 21.04 -15.12
CA LEU A 365 -16.61 20.94 -13.90
C LEU A 365 -18.06 20.56 -14.22
N SER A 366 -18.65 21.11 -15.29
CA SER A 366 -20.01 20.76 -15.72
C SER A 366 -20.16 19.32 -16.24
N VAL A 367 -19.07 18.69 -16.70
CA VAL A 367 -19.07 17.28 -17.16
C VAL A 367 -18.83 16.36 -15.96
N ALA A 368 -17.83 16.66 -15.12
CA ALA A 368 -17.55 15.93 -13.89
C ALA A 368 -18.78 15.86 -12.95
N ALA A 369 -19.51 16.98 -12.81
CA ALA A 369 -20.74 17.07 -12.02
C ALA A 369 -21.86 16.12 -12.48
N LYS A 370 -21.93 15.82 -13.79
CA LYS A 370 -22.90 14.89 -14.38
C LYS A 370 -22.52 13.43 -14.15
N GLN A 371 -21.24 13.14 -13.93
CA GLN A 371 -20.70 11.80 -13.79
C GLN A 371 -20.45 11.37 -12.33
N GLY A 372 -20.55 12.29 -11.37
CA GLY A 372 -20.27 11.98 -9.96
C GLY A 372 -18.80 12.16 -9.55
N ILE A 373 -17.93 12.57 -10.47
CA ILE A 373 -16.47 12.68 -10.25
C ILE A 373 -16.15 13.99 -9.52
N LYS A 374 -15.34 13.91 -8.46
CA LYS A 374 -14.83 15.07 -7.71
C LYS A 374 -13.51 15.57 -8.31
N ILE A 375 -13.31 16.89 -8.36
CA ILE A 375 -12.14 17.50 -9.03
C ILE A 375 -11.20 18.19 -8.03
N VAL A 376 -9.93 17.77 -7.97
CA VAL A 376 -8.86 18.55 -7.34
C VAL A 376 -8.33 19.57 -8.36
N LEU A 377 -8.30 20.85 -7.98
CA LEU A 377 -7.80 21.94 -8.83
C LEU A 377 -6.47 22.45 -8.25
N THR A 378 -5.37 22.15 -8.93
CA THR A 378 -4.03 22.63 -8.58
C THR A 378 -3.80 24.04 -9.12
N LEU A 379 -3.26 24.94 -8.29
CA LEU A 379 -3.31 26.39 -8.52
C LEU A 379 -2.04 27.01 -9.13
N THR A 380 -0.88 26.32 -9.08
CA THR A 380 0.34 26.65 -9.84
C THR A 380 1.31 25.45 -9.82
N ASN A 381 2.49 25.55 -10.45
CA ASN A 381 3.47 24.47 -10.59
C ASN A 381 4.85 24.85 -10.04
N ASN A 382 5.53 23.93 -9.36
CA ASN A 382 6.96 24.04 -9.06
C ASN A 382 7.82 23.98 -10.33
N TRP A 383 7.37 23.20 -11.31
CA TRP A 383 8.06 22.98 -12.57
C TRP A 383 7.64 23.99 -13.64
N SER A 384 8.45 24.05 -14.70
CA SER A 384 8.30 24.93 -15.86
C SER A 384 7.11 24.59 -16.77
N ASP A 385 6.53 23.39 -16.66
CA ASP A 385 5.43 22.98 -17.52
C ASP A 385 4.20 23.87 -17.29
N TYR A 386 3.79 24.56 -18.37
CA TYR A 386 2.76 25.61 -18.39
C TYR A 386 3.10 26.87 -17.57
N GLY A 387 4.39 27.12 -17.31
CA GLY A 387 4.89 28.31 -16.63
C GLY A 387 5.26 28.04 -15.17
N GLY A 388 4.27 28.06 -14.27
CA GLY A 388 4.51 27.84 -12.83
C GLY A 388 5.16 29.02 -12.10
N MET A 389 5.76 28.72 -10.94
CA MET A 389 6.28 29.70 -9.98
C MET A 389 7.31 30.67 -10.58
N ASP A 390 8.24 30.15 -11.39
CA ASP A 390 9.34 30.95 -11.95
C ASP A 390 8.83 32.10 -12.82
N VAL A 391 7.69 31.94 -13.51
CA VAL A 391 7.13 33.03 -14.34
C VAL A 391 6.70 34.23 -13.49
N TYR A 392 6.06 34.02 -12.33
CA TYR A 392 5.75 35.13 -11.42
C TYR A 392 7.03 35.77 -10.89
N THR A 393 8.01 34.93 -10.55
CA THR A 393 9.25 35.36 -9.92
C THR A 393 10.08 36.21 -10.86
N GLU A 394 10.33 35.75 -12.09
CA GLU A 394 11.02 36.53 -13.12
C GLU A 394 10.27 37.82 -13.48
N ALA A 395 8.95 37.73 -13.72
CA ALA A 395 8.15 38.87 -14.13
C ALA A 395 8.06 39.99 -13.08
N LEU A 396 8.26 39.66 -11.80
CA LEU A 396 8.22 40.58 -10.66
C LEU A 396 9.60 40.87 -10.06
N GLY A 397 10.68 40.47 -10.73
CA GLY A 397 12.06 40.86 -10.40
C GLY A 397 12.71 40.07 -9.26
N GLY A 398 12.20 38.87 -8.94
CA GLY A 398 12.92 37.90 -8.13
C GLY A 398 14.10 37.29 -8.89
N THR A 399 15.01 36.66 -8.15
CA THR A 399 16.26 36.07 -8.68
C THR A 399 16.51 34.63 -8.23
N TYR A 400 15.71 34.14 -7.27
CA TYR A 400 15.73 32.76 -6.80
C TYR A 400 14.33 32.16 -6.86
N HIS A 401 14.23 30.87 -7.15
CA HIS A 401 12.95 30.16 -7.20
C HIS A 401 12.12 30.36 -5.91
N ASP A 402 12.77 30.26 -4.75
CA ASP A 402 12.17 30.44 -3.42
C ASP A 402 11.84 31.90 -3.03
N ASP A 403 12.15 32.89 -3.87
CA ASP A 403 11.56 34.22 -3.75
C ASP A 403 10.04 34.14 -3.88
N PHE A 404 9.49 33.14 -4.59
CA PHE A 404 8.05 32.87 -4.67
C PHE A 404 7.38 32.66 -3.31
N PHE A 405 8.11 32.06 -2.36
CA PHE A 405 7.61 31.76 -1.01
C PHE A 405 7.74 32.94 -0.03
N THR A 406 8.57 33.94 -0.35
CA THR A 406 9.02 34.95 0.62
C THR A 406 8.78 36.40 0.19
N ASN A 407 8.80 36.69 -1.10
CA ASN A 407 8.59 38.05 -1.63
C ASN A 407 7.10 38.42 -1.62
N GLU A 408 6.74 39.44 -0.86
CA GLU A 408 5.34 39.90 -0.72
C GLU A 408 4.70 40.34 -2.04
N THR A 409 5.47 40.83 -3.01
CA THR A 409 4.95 41.20 -4.34
C THR A 409 4.52 39.97 -5.11
N ILE A 410 5.36 38.92 -5.11
CA ILE A 410 5.10 37.65 -5.79
C ILE A 410 3.93 36.92 -5.12
N LYS A 411 3.94 36.80 -3.78
CA LYS A 411 2.81 36.24 -3.02
C LYS A 411 1.51 36.99 -3.25
N THR A 412 1.54 38.33 -3.35
CA THR A 412 0.35 39.14 -3.65
C THR A 412 -0.16 38.90 -5.08
N ALA A 413 0.73 38.70 -6.04
CA ALA A 413 0.34 38.34 -7.40
C ALA A 413 -0.33 36.96 -7.45
N PHE A 414 0.23 35.95 -6.79
CA PHE A 414 -0.40 34.63 -6.69
C PHE A 414 -1.75 34.67 -5.95
N LYS A 415 -1.86 35.41 -4.84
CA LYS A 415 -3.14 35.66 -4.16
C LYS A 415 -4.18 36.36 -5.05
N THR A 416 -3.75 37.24 -5.95
CA THR A 416 -4.64 37.88 -6.93
C THR A 416 -5.23 36.85 -7.90
N TYR A 417 -4.42 35.88 -8.35
CA TYR A 417 -4.89 34.76 -9.15
C TYR A 417 -5.88 33.88 -8.37
N ILE A 418 -5.49 33.41 -7.17
CA ILE A 418 -6.33 32.60 -6.29
C ILE A 418 -7.70 33.26 -6.06
N ASN A 419 -7.71 34.55 -5.71
CA ASN A 419 -8.95 35.27 -5.46
C ASN A 419 -9.86 35.33 -6.70
N TYR A 420 -9.30 35.40 -7.91
CA TYR A 420 -10.08 35.34 -9.13
C TYR A 420 -10.69 33.94 -9.34
N ILE A 421 -9.88 32.88 -9.33
CA ILE A 421 -10.38 31.53 -9.66
C ILE A 421 -11.36 30.99 -8.61
N VAL A 422 -11.11 31.22 -7.31
CA VAL A 422 -12.01 30.77 -6.23
C VAL A 422 -13.37 31.48 -6.31
N ASN A 423 -13.40 32.76 -6.71
CA ASN A 423 -14.64 33.51 -6.91
C ASN A 423 -15.22 33.41 -8.33
N ARG A 424 -14.59 32.67 -9.25
CA ARG A 424 -15.05 32.56 -10.65
C ARG A 424 -16.46 31.97 -10.67
N VAL A 425 -17.37 32.62 -11.41
CA VAL A 425 -18.68 32.03 -11.75
C VAL A 425 -18.51 31.19 -13.01
N ASN A 426 -18.81 29.90 -12.90
CA ASN A 426 -18.80 28.96 -14.01
C ASN A 426 -19.82 29.38 -15.06
N ALA A 427 -19.38 29.68 -16.29
CA ALA A 427 -20.26 30.18 -17.34
C ALA A 427 -21.24 29.13 -17.89
N VAL A 428 -21.04 27.84 -17.60
CA VAL A 428 -21.90 26.72 -18.01
C VAL A 428 -22.95 26.39 -16.95
N THR A 429 -22.58 26.38 -15.66
CA THR A 429 -23.48 25.99 -14.56
C THR A 429 -24.11 27.19 -13.83
N GLY A 430 -23.51 28.38 -13.92
CA GLY A 430 -23.91 29.57 -13.16
C GLY A 430 -23.49 29.54 -11.68
N ILE A 431 -22.72 28.52 -11.25
CA ILE A 431 -22.28 28.35 -9.86
C ILE A 431 -20.88 28.96 -9.70
N ALA A 432 -20.62 29.68 -8.60
CA ALA A 432 -19.27 30.12 -8.28
C ALA A 432 -18.40 28.93 -7.85
N TYR A 433 -17.12 28.88 -8.20
CA TYR A 433 -16.27 27.71 -7.94
C TYR A 433 -16.24 27.36 -6.44
N LYS A 434 -16.08 28.35 -5.55
CA LYS A 434 -16.21 28.17 -4.09
C LYS A 434 -17.57 27.62 -3.60
N ASP A 435 -18.58 27.64 -4.44
CA ASP A 435 -19.94 27.17 -4.17
C ASP A 435 -20.28 25.87 -4.94
N ASP A 436 -19.38 25.36 -5.79
CA ASP A 436 -19.60 24.18 -6.64
C ASP A 436 -19.11 22.89 -5.95
N PRO A 437 -20.01 22.02 -5.44
CA PRO A 437 -19.62 20.81 -4.70
C PRO A 437 -18.90 19.76 -5.56
N THR A 438 -18.76 19.97 -6.86
CA THR A 438 -17.98 19.11 -7.75
C THR A 438 -16.48 19.21 -7.47
N ILE A 439 -16.00 20.34 -6.94
CA ILE A 439 -14.61 20.49 -6.50
C ILE A 439 -14.40 19.65 -5.22
N PHE A 440 -13.33 18.87 -5.21
CA PHE A 440 -12.85 18.11 -4.04
C PHE A 440 -12.11 19.04 -3.08
N ALA A 441 -11.13 19.75 -3.63
CA ALA A 441 -10.21 20.61 -2.90
C ALA A 441 -9.52 21.61 -3.83
N TRP A 442 -9.04 22.68 -3.21
CA TRP A 442 -8.01 23.55 -3.78
C TRP A 442 -6.64 23.02 -3.39
N GLU A 443 -5.78 22.80 -4.36
CA GLU A 443 -4.41 22.37 -4.10
C GLU A 443 -3.46 23.52 -4.38
N VAL A 444 -2.64 23.85 -3.37
CA VAL A 444 -1.87 25.10 -3.36
C VAL A 444 -0.87 25.15 -4.52
N ALA A 445 -0.09 24.09 -4.76
CA ALA A 445 0.78 23.99 -5.94
C ALA A 445 1.30 22.56 -6.16
N ASN A 446 1.57 22.20 -7.41
CA ASN A 446 2.16 20.90 -7.77
C ASN A 446 3.64 20.81 -7.36
N GLU A 447 4.02 19.77 -6.60
CA GLU A 447 5.39 19.30 -6.30
C GLU A 447 6.38 20.37 -5.78
N VAL A 448 5.94 21.23 -4.86
CA VAL A 448 6.74 22.36 -4.34
C VAL A 448 8.05 21.91 -3.67
N ARG A 449 9.16 22.54 -4.08
CA ARG A 449 10.50 22.35 -3.51
C ARG A 449 11.20 23.70 -3.36
N CYS A 450 12.39 23.70 -2.77
CA CYS A 450 13.28 24.87 -2.77
C CYS A 450 13.81 25.28 -4.16
N GLY A 451 13.63 24.46 -5.19
CA GLY A 451 14.04 24.75 -6.56
C GLY A 451 13.17 24.03 -7.60
N GLY A 452 12.90 24.73 -8.70
CA GLY A 452 12.12 24.24 -9.84
C GLY A 452 12.97 23.91 -11.07
N SER A 453 12.34 23.99 -12.24
CA SER A 453 12.97 23.74 -13.55
C SER A 453 12.89 24.92 -14.54
N GLY A 454 12.27 26.05 -14.16
CA GLY A 454 12.11 27.22 -15.03
C GLY A 454 13.38 28.04 -15.25
N GLY A 455 14.47 27.71 -14.54
CA GLY A 455 15.80 28.29 -14.75
C GLY A 455 16.30 29.14 -13.59
N LEU A 456 15.43 29.50 -12.64
CA LEU A 456 15.85 30.18 -11.42
C LEU A 456 16.51 29.21 -10.44
N PRO A 457 17.66 29.58 -9.84
CA PRO A 457 18.31 28.76 -8.83
C PRO A 457 17.57 28.83 -7.48
N ALA A 458 17.71 27.80 -6.66
CA ALA A 458 17.38 27.87 -5.24
C ALA A 458 18.36 28.81 -4.51
N SER A 459 17.87 29.65 -3.60
CA SER A 459 18.71 30.42 -2.69
C SER A 459 19.38 29.50 -1.66
N SER A 460 20.55 29.92 -1.16
CA SER A 460 21.23 29.18 -0.09
C SER A 460 20.52 29.25 1.27
N GLY A 461 19.49 30.07 1.40
CA GLY A 461 18.67 30.21 2.60
C GLY A 461 17.42 29.34 2.61
N CYS A 462 16.99 28.80 1.45
CA CYS A 462 15.75 28.04 1.37
C CYS A 462 15.80 26.78 2.24
N ASN A 463 14.72 26.56 2.98
CA ASN A 463 14.56 25.45 3.90
C ASN A 463 13.07 25.21 4.19
N SER A 464 12.73 24.11 4.88
CA SER A 464 11.34 23.74 5.14
C SER A 464 10.50 24.80 5.86
N ALA A 465 11.09 25.69 6.67
CA ALA A 465 10.31 26.73 7.32
C ALA A 465 9.75 27.78 6.34
N TYR A 466 10.42 28.03 5.20
CA TYR A 466 9.94 28.97 4.18
C TYR A 466 8.67 28.43 3.52
N ILE A 467 8.73 27.21 3.00
CA ILE A 467 7.61 26.55 2.32
C ILE A 467 6.46 26.25 3.30
N THR A 468 6.76 25.81 4.54
CA THR A 468 5.71 25.65 5.58
C THR A 468 5.01 26.98 5.92
N ALA A 469 5.74 28.09 6.06
CA ALA A 469 5.15 29.40 6.36
C ALA A 469 4.31 29.92 5.18
N TRP A 470 4.79 29.74 3.96
CA TRP A 470 4.06 30.06 2.73
C TRP A 470 2.78 29.23 2.59
N TYR A 471 2.83 27.91 2.82
CA TYR A 471 1.64 27.06 2.85
C TYR A 471 0.62 27.52 3.88
N ASP A 472 1.05 27.88 5.10
CA ASP A 472 0.15 28.37 6.15
C ASP A 472 -0.53 29.68 5.74
N GLU A 473 0.21 30.59 5.10
CA GLU A 473 -0.30 31.86 4.61
C GLU A 473 -1.29 31.70 3.45
N ILE A 474 -0.94 30.92 2.42
CA ILE A 474 -1.76 30.73 1.23
C ILE A 474 -3.01 29.88 1.54
N SER A 475 -2.88 28.79 2.32
CA SER A 475 -4.06 28.00 2.71
C SER A 475 -5.04 28.79 3.57
N LYS A 476 -4.56 29.62 4.51
CA LYS A 476 -5.43 30.56 5.25
C LYS A 476 -6.06 31.61 4.35
N PHE A 477 -5.37 32.09 3.33
CA PHE A 477 -5.93 33.02 2.36
C PHE A 477 -7.07 32.36 1.55
N ILE A 478 -6.87 31.14 1.04
CA ILE A 478 -7.94 30.36 0.37
C ILE A 478 -9.14 30.19 1.33
N LYS A 479 -8.90 29.72 2.56
CA LYS A 479 -9.95 29.54 3.59
C LYS A 479 -10.69 30.82 3.97
N SER A 480 -10.09 31.99 3.78
CA SER A 480 -10.75 33.29 4.02
C SER A 480 -11.77 33.67 2.93
N ILE A 481 -11.65 33.06 1.74
CA ILE A 481 -12.54 33.27 0.59
C ILE A 481 -13.55 32.12 0.48
N ASP A 482 -13.10 30.90 0.77
CA ASP A 482 -13.85 29.65 0.65
C ASP A 482 -13.68 28.78 1.91
N ALA A 483 -14.74 28.75 2.74
CA ALA A 483 -14.80 27.93 3.94
C ALA A 483 -15.47 26.55 3.71
N LYS A 484 -15.80 26.18 2.46
CA LYS A 484 -16.53 24.96 2.11
C LYS A 484 -15.62 23.86 1.59
N HIS A 485 -14.68 24.21 0.70
CA HIS A 485 -13.76 23.24 0.12
C HIS A 485 -12.59 22.90 1.05
N MET A 486 -12.03 21.71 0.86
CA MET A 486 -10.75 21.35 1.46
C MET A 486 -9.60 22.07 0.76
N VAL A 487 -8.46 22.16 1.45
CA VAL A 487 -7.19 22.66 0.91
C VAL A 487 -6.08 21.65 1.19
N SER A 488 -5.25 21.38 0.20
CA SER A 488 -4.06 20.52 0.27
C SER A 488 -2.80 21.29 -0.15
N THR A 489 -1.62 20.72 0.17
CA THR A 489 -0.35 21.29 -0.28
C THR A 489 -0.07 21.02 -1.75
N GLY A 490 -0.29 19.79 -2.21
CA GLY A 490 0.13 19.31 -3.54
C GLY A 490 1.59 18.87 -3.59
N ASP A 491 2.19 18.62 -2.42
CA ASP A 491 3.59 18.23 -2.30
C ASP A 491 3.80 16.71 -2.36
N GLU A 492 5.00 16.32 -2.79
CA GLU A 492 5.40 14.92 -2.98
C GLU A 492 5.44 14.09 -1.69
N GLY A 493 5.31 14.69 -0.50
CA GLY A 493 5.43 14.03 0.80
C GLY A 493 6.85 14.04 1.39
N PHE A 494 7.77 14.85 0.85
CA PHE A 494 9.17 14.82 1.30
C PHE A 494 9.38 15.34 2.74
N GLY A 495 10.47 14.89 3.35
CA GLY A 495 10.79 15.20 4.76
C GLY A 495 9.94 14.43 5.76
N VAL A 496 9.47 13.23 5.38
CA VAL A 496 8.75 12.30 6.28
C VAL A 496 9.73 11.41 7.07
N ALA A 497 9.39 11.09 8.32
CA ALA A 497 10.20 10.16 9.11
C ALA A 497 10.13 8.73 8.56
N PRO A 498 11.26 8.07 8.23
CA PRO A 498 11.26 6.72 7.67
C PRO A 498 10.80 5.68 8.70
N VAL A 499 10.15 4.61 8.22
CA VAL A 499 9.76 3.47 9.04
C VAL A 499 10.98 2.89 9.78
N ALA A 500 10.86 2.64 11.08
CA ALA A 500 12.03 2.31 11.89
C ALA A 500 12.84 1.10 11.36
N ASN A 501 14.11 1.35 11.01
CA ASN A 501 15.07 0.42 10.40
C ASN A 501 14.87 0.12 8.89
N SER A 502 13.99 0.82 8.17
CA SER A 502 14.00 0.78 6.70
C SER A 502 15.25 1.45 6.14
N TYR A 503 15.59 2.61 6.66
CA TYR A 503 16.57 3.49 6.03
C TYR A 503 18.01 3.22 6.49
N SER A 504 18.93 2.98 5.54
CA SER A 504 20.37 2.78 5.79
C SER A 504 21.24 3.01 4.55
N ASP A 505 20.75 3.75 3.56
CA ASP A 505 21.38 3.87 2.24
C ASP A 505 21.32 5.33 1.80
N ASP A 506 22.41 6.08 2.04
CA ASP A 506 22.47 7.56 1.93
C ASP A 506 21.97 8.12 0.61
N GLN A 507 21.97 7.30 -0.46
CA GLN A 507 21.49 7.64 -1.80
C GLN A 507 20.06 8.19 -1.84
N TYR A 508 19.17 7.73 -0.95
CA TYR A 508 17.75 8.14 -0.93
C TYR A 508 17.39 8.99 0.28
N ALA A 509 18.37 9.65 0.92
CA ALA A 509 18.11 10.45 2.13
C ALA A 509 17.14 11.58 1.85
N TYR A 510 17.28 12.21 0.69
CA TYR A 510 16.68 13.49 0.33
C TYR A 510 15.14 13.49 0.32
N ILE A 511 14.48 12.33 0.13
CA ILE A 511 13.01 12.22 0.23
C ILE A 511 12.54 12.09 1.69
N TYR A 512 13.38 11.59 2.60
CA TYR A 512 13.08 11.41 4.03
C TYR A 512 13.62 12.54 4.93
N VAL A 513 14.53 13.38 4.42
CA VAL A 513 15.02 14.59 5.12
C VAL A 513 14.45 15.86 4.49
N THR A 514 14.55 16.97 5.21
CA THR A 514 13.97 18.26 4.79
C THR A 514 14.82 19.03 3.77
N SER A 515 15.78 18.38 3.11
CA SER A 515 16.76 19.04 2.22
C SER A 515 16.13 19.64 0.97
N SER A 516 15.02 19.08 0.50
CA SER A 516 14.25 19.60 -0.64
C SER A 516 13.36 20.78 -0.29
N GLY A 517 13.33 21.21 0.98
CA GLY A 517 12.44 22.27 1.47
C GLY A 517 11.07 21.81 1.96
N LEU A 518 10.84 20.50 2.09
CA LEU A 518 9.56 19.95 2.57
C LEU A 518 9.69 19.29 3.94
N ASN A 519 8.56 19.24 4.66
CA ASN A 519 8.40 18.48 5.90
C ASN A 519 6.93 18.05 6.00
N PHE A 520 6.60 16.92 5.39
CA PHE A 520 5.22 16.40 5.29
C PHE A 520 4.43 16.46 6.61
N THR A 521 5.04 16.05 7.73
CA THR A 521 4.34 16.02 9.03
C THR A 521 4.03 17.43 9.55
N THR A 522 4.90 18.40 9.30
CA THR A 522 4.68 19.79 9.72
C THR A 522 3.69 20.50 8.79
N ASN A 523 3.82 20.31 7.47
CA ASN A 523 2.90 20.82 6.45
C ASN A 523 1.46 20.33 6.71
N LEU A 524 1.29 19.02 6.90
CA LEU A 524 -0.01 18.44 7.24
C LEU A 524 -0.54 18.94 8.59
N GLY A 525 0.34 19.32 9.52
CA GLY A 525 -0.03 19.92 10.80
C GLY A 525 -0.72 21.29 10.71
N LEU A 526 -0.57 22.01 9.58
CA LEU A 526 -1.09 23.37 9.41
C LEU A 526 -2.62 23.44 9.51
N SER A 527 -3.13 24.43 10.23
CA SER A 527 -4.56 24.52 10.58
C SER A 527 -5.53 24.64 9.39
N ALA A 528 -5.06 25.18 8.27
CA ALA A 528 -5.87 25.42 7.07
C ALA A 528 -5.64 24.38 5.95
N ILE A 529 -4.75 23.40 6.15
CA ILE A 529 -4.58 22.21 5.30
C ILE A 529 -5.47 21.10 5.86
N ASP A 530 -6.39 20.53 5.07
CA ASP A 530 -7.36 19.54 5.56
C ASP A 530 -6.86 18.09 5.42
N TYR A 531 -6.05 17.80 4.40
CA TYR A 531 -5.50 16.47 4.13
C TYR A 531 -4.07 16.53 3.59
N GLY A 532 -3.37 15.39 3.70
CA GLY A 532 -1.98 15.25 3.25
C GLY A 532 -1.87 14.65 1.85
N THR A 533 -0.88 15.11 1.11
CA THR A 533 -0.55 14.66 -0.25
C THR A 533 0.78 13.91 -0.22
N ALA A 534 0.93 12.92 -1.09
CA ALA A 534 2.21 12.28 -1.33
C ALA A 534 2.24 11.74 -2.75
N HIS A 535 3.41 11.81 -3.38
CA HIS A 535 3.63 11.28 -4.73
C HIS A 535 4.46 9.99 -4.64
N LEU A 536 4.65 9.25 -5.74
CA LEU A 536 5.54 8.09 -5.77
C LEU A 536 6.04 7.76 -7.18
N TYR A 537 7.27 8.20 -7.48
CA TYR A 537 7.97 7.94 -8.74
C TYR A 537 9.31 7.23 -8.55
N PRO A 538 9.33 5.90 -8.36
CA PRO A 538 10.54 5.16 -8.04
C PRO A 538 11.67 5.35 -9.06
N SER A 539 11.35 5.37 -10.36
CA SER A 539 12.37 5.55 -11.41
C SER A 539 12.98 6.95 -11.38
N SER A 540 12.15 8.00 -11.31
CA SER A 540 12.60 9.40 -11.27
C SER A 540 13.39 9.73 -10.02
N TRP A 541 13.07 9.08 -8.89
CA TRP A 541 13.78 9.22 -7.61
C TRP A 541 14.95 8.22 -7.47
N GLY A 542 15.25 7.43 -8.50
CA GLY A 542 16.35 6.47 -8.55
C GLY A 542 16.22 5.26 -7.61
N LEU A 543 15.04 5.02 -7.02
CA LEU A 543 14.80 3.97 -6.03
C LEU A 543 15.09 2.57 -6.59
N SER A 544 15.70 1.73 -5.76
CA SER A 544 16.18 0.40 -6.16
C SER A 544 15.06 -0.62 -6.41
N SER A 545 13.88 -0.45 -5.80
CA SER A 545 12.74 -1.35 -5.97
C SER A 545 11.41 -0.62 -5.78
N ALA A 546 10.66 -0.45 -6.87
CA ALA A 546 9.35 0.21 -6.85
C ALA A 546 8.40 -0.38 -5.79
N ILE A 547 8.23 -1.71 -5.77
CA ILE A 547 7.41 -2.40 -4.77
C ILE A 547 7.92 -2.13 -3.36
N TYR A 548 9.20 -2.40 -3.09
CA TYR A 548 9.69 -2.39 -1.72
C TYR A 548 9.86 -0.96 -1.17
N ASP A 549 10.56 -0.09 -1.88
CA ASP A 549 10.82 1.28 -1.41
C ASP A 549 9.51 2.10 -1.40
N GLY A 550 8.60 1.86 -2.36
CA GLY A 550 7.26 2.44 -2.38
C GLY A 550 6.35 1.96 -1.24
N ASN A 551 6.43 0.68 -0.85
CA ASN A 551 5.70 0.20 0.33
C ASN A 551 6.20 0.84 1.63
N ASP A 552 7.52 1.02 1.79
CA ASP A 552 8.06 1.73 2.97
C ASP A 552 7.70 3.22 2.95
N TRP A 553 7.62 3.84 1.76
CA TRP A 553 7.14 5.22 1.55
C TRP A 553 5.68 5.40 2.01
N ILE A 554 4.77 4.53 1.53
CA ILE A 554 3.34 4.52 1.90
C ILE A 554 3.17 4.32 3.41
N ASN A 555 3.93 3.42 4.02
CA ASN A 555 3.90 3.20 5.47
C ASN A 555 4.41 4.42 6.27
N ALA A 556 5.44 5.13 5.79
CA ALA A 556 5.94 6.34 6.45
C ALA A 556 4.86 7.44 6.47
N HIS A 557 4.19 7.66 5.33
CA HIS A 557 3.10 8.63 5.19
C HIS A 557 1.90 8.28 6.06
N ALA A 558 1.47 7.01 6.06
CA ALA A 558 0.37 6.58 6.92
C ALA A 558 0.67 6.77 8.41
N ILE A 559 1.91 6.54 8.86
CA ILE A 559 2.33 6.80 10.25
C ILE A 559 2.26 8.32 10.56
N ALA A 560 2.79 9.16 9.67
CA ALA A 560 2.79 10.61 9.82
C ALA A 560 1.36 11.19 9.82
N ALA A 561 0.53 10.86 8.82
CA ALA A 561 -0.86 11.30 8.72
C ALA A 561 -1.70 10.89 9.95
N LYS A 562 -1.53 9.64 10.42
CA LYS A 562 -2.14 9.15 11.65
C LYS A 562 -1.67 9.90 12.90
N SER A 563 -0.43 10.37 12.94
CA SER A 563 0.09 11.18 14.06
C SER A 563 -0.49 12.59 14.12
N VAL A 564 -0.86 13.16 12.96
CA VAL A 564 -1.53 14.47 12.87
C VAL A 564 -3.05 14.33 13.04
N GLY A 565 -3.62 13.19 12.68
CA GLY A 565 -5.06 12.92 12.77
C GLY A 565 -5.86 13.43 11.58
N LYS A 566 -5.23 13.61 10.42
CA LYS A 566 -5.84 14.05 9.16
C LYS A 566 -5.77 12.95 8.09
N PRO A 567 -6.73 12.90 7.15
CA PRO A 567 -6.67 11.97 6.04
C PRO A 567 -5.51 12.29 5.10
N TRP A 568 -5.15 11.35 4.23
CA TRP A 568 -4.13 11.55 3.19
C TRP A 568 -4.40 10.71 1.94
N ILE A 569 -3.90 11.20 0.80
CA ILE A 569 -3.99 10.59 -0.53
C ILE A 569 -2.58 10.36 -1.06
N LEU A 570 -2.33 9.22 -1.70
CA LEU A 570 -1.21 9.06 -2.62
C LEU A 570 -1.67 9.60 -3.98
N GLU A 571 -1.47 10.90 -4.23
CA GLU A 571 -2.17 11.65 -5.28
C GLU A 571 -1.50 11.60 -6.65
N GLU A 572 -0.24 11.21 -6.69
CA GLU A 572 0.42 10.74 -7.90
C GLU A 572 1.18 9.45 -7.59
N TYR A 573 1.06 8.47 -8.46
CA TYR A 573 1.96 7.31 -8.46
C TYR A 573 2.10 6.74 -9.87
N GLY A 574 3.32 6.33 -10.21
CA GLY A 574 3.63 5.89 -11.57
C GLY A 574 4.83 4.93 -11.63
N VAL A 575 4.75 3.91 -12.50
CA VAL A 575 5.95 3.21 -13.02
C VAL A 575 5.91 3.09 -14.54
N THR A 576 7.03 3.43 -15.19
CA THR A 576 7.22 3.38 -16.65
C THR A 576 7.39 1.95 -17.18
N ASP A 577 7.92 1.03 -16.35
CA ASP A 577 7.98 -0.40 -16.70
C ASP A 577 6.59 -1.04 -16.64
N LYS A 578 5.94 -1.09 -17.81
CA LYS A 578 4.62 -1.70 -18.00
C LYS A 578 4.58 -3.19 -17.64
N THR A 579 5.72 -3.89 -17.63
CA THR A 579 5.77 -5.33 -17.31
C THR A 579 5.66 -5.61 -15.82
N THR A 580 6.03 -4.65 -14.97
CA THR A 580 5.94 -4.76 -13.50
C THR A 580 4.88 -3.85 -12.89
N ARG A 581 4.22 -3.00 -13.69
CA ARG A 581 3.19 -2.04 -13.26
C ARG A 581 2.07 -2.64 -12.43
N GLU A 582 1.38 -3.66 -12.97
CA GLU A 582 0.22 -4.27 -12.30
C GLU A 582 0.59 -4.81 -10.91
N ALA A 583 1.63 -5.66 -10.84
CA ALA A 583 2.12 -6.23 -9.59
C ALA A 583 2.63 -5.16 -8.60
N THR A 584 3.15 -4.05 -9.11
CA THR A 584 3.57 -2.91 -8.29
C THR A 584 2.38 -2.18 -7.68
N TYR A 585 1.36 -1.88 -8.48
CA TYR A 585 0.16 -1.20 -8.00
C TYR A 585 -0.63 -2.08 -7.03
N GLN A 586 -0.77 -3.38 -7.31
CA GLN A 586 -1.34 -4.36 -6.36
C GLN A 586 -0.64 -4.32 -4.99
N ALA A 587 0.71 -4.28 -4.98
CA ALA A 587 1.47 -4.21 -3.73
C ALA A 587 1.30 -2.88 -2.99
N TRP A 588 1.23 -1.77 -3.71
CA TRP A 588 1.01 -0.42 -3.16
C TRP A 588 -0.39 -0.26 -2.58
N TYR A 589 -1.44 -0.70 -3.28
CA TYR A 589 -2.82 -0.69 -2.76
C TYR A 589 -2.97 -1.58 -1.54
N ALA A 590 -2.47 -2.82 -1.59
CA ALA A 590 -2.53 -3.72 -0.43
C ALA A 590 -1.84 -3.12 0.80
N THR A 591 -0.71 -2.42 0.60
CA THR A 591 -0.01 -1.70 1.67
C THR A 591 -0.77 -0.48 2.16
N GLY A 592 -1.30 0.34 1.26
CA GLY A 592 -2.09 1.53 1.58
C GLY A 592 -3.36 1.19 2.36
N ILE A 593 -4.13 0.20 1.89
CA ILE A 593 -5.34 -0.31 2.55
C ILE A 593 -5.01 -0.84 3.95
N ALA A 594 -3.95 -1.65 4.10
CA ALA A 594 -3.51 -2.15 5.41
C ALA A 594 -3.02 -1.04 6.36
N ALA A 595 -2.48 0.05 5.82
CA ALA A 595 -2.01 1.20 6.58
C ALA A 595 -3.11 2.25 6.87
N GLY A 596 -4.27 2.16 6.19
CA GLY A 596 -5.40 3.07 6.35
C GLY A 596 -5.33 4.33 5.50
N ILE A 597 -4.83 4.23 4.26
CA ILE A 597 -4.87 5.30 3.25
C ILE A 597 -6.30 5.75 2.96
N ASN A 598 -6.51 7.03 2.61
CA ASN A 598 -7.85 7.57 2.33
C ASN A 598 -8.13 7.79 0.83
N GLY A 599 -7.10 7.80 -0.01
CA GLY A 599 -7.29 7.79 -1.46
C GLY A 599 -6.01 7.49 -2.24
N MET A 600 -6.17 7.12 -3.51
CA MET A 600 -5.07 6.83 -4.43
C MET A 600 -5.43 7.34 -5.84
N GLN A 601 -4.54 8.13 -6.44
CA GLN A 601 -4.68 8.66 -7.79
C GLN A 601 -3.44 8.35 -8.62
N PHE A 602 -3.60 7.56 -9.68
CA PHE A 602 -2.48 7.23 -10.57
C PHE A 602 -2.12 8.43 -11.46
N TRP A 603 -0.84 8.50 -11.84
CA TRP A 603 -0.41 9.30 -12.98
C TRP A 603 -0.25 8.37 -14.19
N THR A 604 -0.91 8.59 -15.34
CA THR A 604 -1.99 9.56 -15.61
C THR A 604 -3.11 8.90 -16.41
N ALA A 605 -4.34 9.41 -16.29
CA ALA A 605 -5.49 9.00 -17.09
C ALA A 605 -5.54 9.80 -18.39
N ALA A 606 -5.94 9.15 -19.49
CA ALA A 606 -6.09 9.83 -20.77
C ALA A 606 -7.10 9.18 -21.72
N GLY A 607 -7.78 10.00 -22.51
CA GLY A 607 -8.62 9.53 -23.62
C GLY A 607 -7.80 8.85 -24.74
N PRO A 608 -8.42 7.96 -25.55
CA PRO A 608 -7.74 7.23 -26.63
C PRO A 608 -7.08 8.09 -27.72
N SER A 609 -7.44 9.37 -27.85
CA SER A 609 -6.79 10.33 -28.76
C SER A 609 -5.52 10.98 -28.18
N TYR A 610 -5.27 10.84 -26.88
CA TYR A 610 -4.03 11.27 -26.25
C TYR A 610 -2.91 10.25 -26.50
N ALA A 611 -1.66 10.70 -26.64
CA ALA A 611 -0.51 9.83 -26.82
C ALA A 611 0.28 9.70 -25.52
N ASP A 612 0.85 8.51 -25.28
CA ASP A 612 1.64 8.24 -24.08
C ASP A 612 3.05 8.86 -24.21
N TYR A 613 3.19 10.11 -23.75
CA TYR A 613 4.43 10.90 -23.88
C TYR A 613 5.49 10.58 -22.82
N ASP A 614 5.07 10.19 -21.61
CA ASP A 614 5.93 9.97 -20.45
C ASP A 614 6.11 8.49 -20.08
N GLY A 615 5.32 7.61 -20.69
CA GLY A 615 5.32 6.17 -20.45
C GLY A 615 4.47 5.75 -19.24
N TYR A 616 3.85 6.67 -18.51
CA TYR A 616 3.04 6.39 -17.32
C TYR A 616 1.55 6.17 -17.64
N THR A 617 1.07 6.72 -18.75
CA THR A 617 -0.36 6.73 -19.15
C THR A 617 -1.05 5.37 -18.98
N LEU A 618 -2.29 5.41 -18.48
CA LEU A 618 -3.23 4.30 -18.39
C LEU A 618 -4.49 4.64 -19.20
N TYR A 619 -4.80 3.81 -20.19
CA TYR A 619 -6.04 3.91 -20.97
C TYR A 619 -7.12 2.99 -20.39
N SER A 620 -8.35 3.07 -20.90
CA SER A 620 -9.51 2.29 -20.40
C SER A 620 -9.23 0.79 -20.19
N ALA A 621 -8.49 0.14 -21.11
CA ALA A 621 -8.15 -1.28 -20.97
C ALA A 621 -7.20 -1.56 -19.79
N ASP A 622 -6.23 -0.66 -19.55
CA ASP A 622 -5.32 -0.74 -18.41
C ASP A 622 -6.06 -0.41 -17.10
N ILE A 623 -6.95 0.58 -17.10
CA ILE A 623 -7.78 0.93 -15.94
C ILE A 623 -8.70 -0.24 -15.57
N THR A 624 -9.38 -0.85 -16.54
CA THR A 624 -10.23 -2.06 -16.36
C THR A 624 -9.46 -3.21 -15.70
N THR A 625 -8.21 -3.43 -16.13
CA THR A 625 -7.44 -4.61 -15.74
C THR A 625 -6.68 -4.39 -14.43
N ILE A 626 -6.11 -3.21 -14.23
CA ILE A 626 -5.18 -2.90 -13.14
C ILE A 626 -5.87 -2.11 -12.02
N ILE A 627 -6.68 -1.11 -12.37
CA ILE A 627 -7.18 -0.12 -11.40
C ILE A 627 -8.54 -0.51 -10.84
N ASP A 628 -9.53 -0.83 -11.67
CA ASP A 628 -10.91 -1.12 -11.21
C ASP A 628 -11.00 -2.17 -10.09
N PRO A 629 -10.23 -3.29 -10.10
CA PRO A 629 -10.22 -4.24 -8.98
C PRO A 629 -9.67 -3.63 -7.69
N LEU A 630 -8.63 -2.78 -7.79
CA LEU A 630 -7.98 -2.12 -6.66
C LEU A 630 -8.82 -0.96 -6.10
N SER A 631 -9.53 -0.24 -6.97
CA SER A 631 -10.54 0.74 -6.60
C SER A 631 -11.69 0.09 -5.83
N ALA A 632 -12.18 -1.08 -6.27
CA ALA A 632 -13.24 -1.81 -5.58
C ALA A 632 -12.83 -2.25 -4.16
N ASP A 633 -11.59 -2.73 -3.97
CA ASP A 633 -11.05 -3.05 -2.64
C ASP A 633 -10.97 -1.82 -1.72
N LEU A 634 -10.63 -0.65 -2.27
CA LEU A 634 -10.58 0.62 -1.53
C LEU A 634 -12.00 1.14 -1.20
N GLU A 635 -12.95 1.04 -2.14
CA GLU A 635 -14.33 1.45 -1.94
C GLU A 635 -15.09 0.56 -0.96
N ALA A 636 -14.73 -0.71 -0.83
CA ALA A 636 -15.28 -1.63 0.17
C ALA A 636 -15.04 -1.19 1.63
N LEU A 637 -14.11 -0.24 1.86
CA LEU A 637 -13.83 0.35 3.16
C LEU A 637 -14.77 1.52 3.52
N ASN A 638 -15.61 1.98 2.58
CA ASN A 638 -16.59 3.06 2.79
C ASN A 638 -17.64 2.67 3.84
N SER A 639 -18.10 3.63 4.65
CA SER A 639 -19.12 3.37 5.67
C SER A 639 -20.04 4.56 5.94
N CYS A 640 -21.31 4.23 6.13
CA CYS A 640 -22.39 5.05 6.67
C CYS A 640 -23.01 4.26 7.84
#